data_AF-A0A822C4P0-F1
#
_entry.id   AF-A0A822C4P0-F1
#
_cell.length_a   1.000
_cell.length_b   1.000
_cell.length_c   1.000
_cell.angle_alpha   90.00
_cell.angle_beta   90.00
_cell.angle_gamma   90.00
#
_symmetry.space_group_name_H-M   'P 1'
#
loop_
_entity.id
_entity.type
_entity.pdbx_description
1 polymer ?
#
loop_
_entity_poly.entity_id
_entity_poly.type
_entity_poly.pdbx_seq_one_letter_code
_entity_poly.pdbx_strand_id
1 'polypeptide(L)'
;VGPGGPQDNYEVQKSGQPRRVNRTSRAAIENIHVAPHLSLSELFSPKITTSMISAQTEEPLDIYRELLEQNVDELFQLKWDHRAIESLKRTFRSPEISNKLSSLKTALLVIETIVNNQILLPSQVRRIVKTITTHPIEQWMKEMNTIVDEQGKAKSVETLLQELALEPENTCLNIIELKQRYRKVMHHYQTETSRWTINDIQRQTFGDDDLYKIAIIIRAAHLHKQYRPRDIQVLSLLILIENPKKKGRLAQIRTGEGKSIIVAMLAVYLSLPPLNKRVDIITTSEILAQRDVEEFGTFYKMFNLSAGHNCCNPPQIPNYGVDVVYGTVNHFAGDLLRRDFYLQSEIRANRSFEAAIVDEVDSMFIDQRQHFTQLASLTPGYKAFNVILRLIYSIFQTFSMTEDARQFIIRQPNGCCTVDILAFIKDKLDNRNLVQYPHYRKAFINKKLSTWIESAKRALFHLEENVDYVISQDGRIVVVDFANTGVSQTNMHWRDGIHQFLQMKHNLRVTPEHMCDSFFSNVTLFKRYQPHLYGVTGTLGGEQARRFLKSVYQVETITIPKYIDSVFENYPSKLTCAKPVFLVIQEAEEMKSIEIASSSK
;
A
#
# COMPACT_ATOMS: atom_id res chain seq x y z
N VAL A 1 -30.13 19.50 26.33
CA VAL A 1 -30.50 19.26 27.75
C VAL A 1 -30.45 17.75 27.96
N GLY A 2 -29.39 17.23 28.61
CA GLY A 2 -29.40 15.86 29.18
C GLY A 2 -30.34 15.79 30.39
N PRO A 3 -30.51 14.67 31.13
CA PRO A 3 -29.50 13.65 31.53
C PRO A 3 -30.09 12.20 31.40
N GLY A 4 -29.54 11.07 31.88
CA GLY A 4 -28.44 10.70 32.76
C GLY A 4 -28.36 9.15 32.83
N GLY A 5 -27.23 8.61 33.31
CA GLY A 5 -27.01 7.16 33.52
C GLY A 5 -27.68 6.61 34.79
N PRO A 6 -27.38 5.33 35.13
CA PRO A 6 -26.58 5.13 36.35
C PRO A 6 -25.50 4.04 36.26
N GLN A 7 -24.55 4.18 37.18
CA GLN A 7 -23.46 3.27 37.56
C GLN A 7 -23.99 2.17 38.49
N ASP A 8 -23.35 1.00 38.49
CA ASP A 8 -23.42 0.03 39.59
C ASP A 8 -22.01 -0.28 40.12
N ASN A 9 -21.85 -0.02 41.43
CA ASN A 9 -20.74 -0.45 42.29
C ASN A 9 -21.14 -1.76 42.98
N TYR A 10 -20.20 -2.68 43.14
CA TYR A 10 -20.28 -3.73 44.16
C TYR A 10 -18.99 -3.77 44.97
N GLU A 11 -19.13 -3.52 46.27
CA GLU A 11 -18.15 -3.81 47.32
C GLU A 11 -18.92 -4.38 48.54
N VAL A 12 -18.16 -4.93 49.52
CA VAL A 12 -18.55 -5.55 50.81
C VAL A 12 -18.53 -7.11 50.73
N GLN A 13 -17.74 -7.87 51.52
CA GLN A 13 -17.64 -7.84 52.98
C GLN A 13 -16.38 -8.55 53.56
N LYS A 14 -15.98 -8.14 54.78
CA LYS A 14 -14.87 -8.64 55.63
C LYS A 14 -15.33 -9.72 56.64
N SER A 15 -14.39 -10.59 57.06
CA SER A 15 -14.22 -11.16 58.43
C SER A 15 -12.96 -12.04 58.46
N GLY A 16 -12.03 -12.10 59.43
CA GLY A 16 -11.80 -11.51 60.75
C GLY A 16 -10.39 -11.91 61.25
N GLN A 17 -9.88 -11.24 62.29
CA GLN A 17 -8.66 -11.55 63.08
C GLN A 17 -9.08 -11.72 64.58
N PRO A 18 -8.24 -12.01 65.62
CA PRO A 18 -6.75 -12.11 65.74
C PRO A 18 -6.21 -13.24 66.70
N ARG A 19 -4.87 -13.40 66.84
CA ARG A 19 -4.15 -13.46 68.15
C ARG A 19 -2.60 -13.47 68.03
N ARG A 20 -1.95 -12.80 69.01
CA ARG A 20 -0.52 -12.43 69.20
C ARG A 20 0.28 -13.43 70.04
N VAL A 21 1.63 -13.37 69.95
CA VAL A 21 2.63 -13.34 71.07
C VAL A 21 3.87 -12.54 70.56
N ASN A 22 4.12 -11.29 71.02
CA ASN A 22 5.16 -10.80 71.98
C ASN A 22 6.63 -11.20 71.65
N ARG A 23 7.72 -10.46 71.96
CA ARG A 23 8.11 -9.07 72.35
C ARG A 23 9.57 -9.24 72.84
N THR A 24 10.51 -8.33 72.53
CA THR A 24 11.74 -7.91 73.28
C THR A 24 12.88 -7.63 72.26
N SER A 25 13.66 -6.54 72.29
CA SER A 25 13.77 -5.37 73.17
C SER A 25 14.67 -4.33 72.47
N ARG A 26 14.34 -3.05 72.69
CA ARG A 26 15.17 -1.86 72.44
C ARG A 26 16.31 -1.75 73.47
N ALA A 27 17.26 -0.87 73.16
CA ALA A 27 18.37 -0.32 73.96
C ALA A 27 19.73 -1.00 73.67
N ALA A 28 20.83 -0.31 73.40
CA ALA A 28 21.23 1.10 73.52
C ALA A 28 22.31 1.37 72.44
N ILE A 29 22.47 2.55 71.85
CA ILE A 29 23.39 3.65 72.25
C ILE A 29 23.31 4.61 71.03
N GLU A 30 22.61 5.75 71.06
CA GLU A 30 23.05 7.09 71.54
C GLU A 30 24.43 7.57 71.07
N ASN A 31 24.42 8.73 70.40
CA ASN A 31 25.54 9.63 70.03
C ASN A 31 26.39 9.15 68.83
N ILE A 32 26.45 9.86 67.70
CA ILE A 32 27.14 11.17 67.53
C ILE A 32 26.47 12.00 66.41
N HIS A 33 26.43 13.32 66.60
CA HIS A 33 26.01 14.35 65.64
C HIS A 33 27.19 14.89 64.80
N VAL A 34 26.87 15.45 63.61
CA VAL A 34 27.65 16.37 62.71
C VAL A 34 28.64 15.65 61.75
N ALA A 35 28.76 15.89 60.43
CA ALA A 35 28.49 17.05 59.56
C ALA A 35 28.17 16.63 58.08
N PRO A 36 27.70 17.56 57.22
CA PRO A 36 27.37 17.32 55.82
C PRO A 36 28.60 17.45 54.89
N HIS A 37 28.53 16.77 53.74
CA HIS A 37 29.52 16.69 52.65
C HIS A 37 30.64 15.65 52.83
N LEU A 38 30.36 14.43 52.37
CA LEU A 38 31.37 13.44 51.95
C LEU A 38 31.21 13.24 50.44
N SER A 39 32.31 13.27 49.69
CA SER A 39 32.33 12.97 48.26
C SER A 39 32.33 11.45 48.03
N LEU A 40 31.84 11.01 46.86
CA LEU A 40 31.69 9.58 46.48
C LEU A 40 32.99 8.75 46.60
N SER A 41 34.16 9.38 46.60
CA SER A 41 35.46 8.71 46.72
C SER A 41 35.80 8.25 48.15
N GLU A 42 35.16 8.81 49.19
CA GLU A 42 35.50 8.48 50.58
C GLU A 42 34.69 7.30 51.15
N LEU A 43 33.57 6.95 50.52
CA LEU A 43 32.73 5.80 50.91
C LEU A 43 33.35 4.43 50.54
N PHE A 44 34.40 4.40 49.73
CA PHE A 44 34.96 3.15 49.17
C PHE A 44 36.49 3.09 49.28
N SER A 45 37.05 3.36 50.47
CA SER A 45 38.47 3.06 50.72
C SER A 45 38.70 1.56 50.99
N PRO A 46 39.87 0.99 50.64
CA PRO A 46 40.11 -0.47 50.66
C PRO A 46 40.23 -1.11 52.05
N LYS A 47 39.90 -0.38 53.13
CA LYS A 47 40.19 -0.80 54.52
C LYS A 47 39.06 -1.57 55.21
N ILE A 48 37.97 -1.92 54.51
CA ILE A 48 36.87 -2.73 55.09
C ILE A 48 36.75 -4.12 54.45
N THR A 49 37.54 -4.45 53.42
CA THR A 49 37.54 -5.77 52.78
C THR A 49 38.55 -6.72 53.41
N THR A 50 38.33 -7.13 54.66
CA THR A 50 38.97 -8.36 55.17
C THR A 50 38.17 -8.97 56.32
N SER A 51 37.06 -9.64 55.99
CA SER A 51 36.70 -10.91 56.63
C SER A 51 35.51 -11.53 55.91
N MET A 52 35.62 -12.84 55.65
CA MET A 52 34.57 -13.73 55.14
C MET A 52 34.31 -13.70 53.64
N ILE A 53 35.28 -14.26 52.90
CA ILE A 53 35.00 -15.00 51.68
C ILE A 53 35.04 -16.49 52.05
N SER A 54 33.92 -17.17 51.96
CA SER A 54 33.90 -18.60 51.65
C SER A 54 32.60 -18.99 50.94
N ALA A 55 32.75 -19.19 49.62
CA ALA A 55 32.06 -20.13 48.76
C ALA A 55 30.60 -19.88 48.34
N GLN A 56 30.46 -19.79 47.00
CA GLN A 56 29.32 -20.18 46.16
C GLN A 56 28.09 -19.26 46.14
N THR A 57 28.23 -18.18 45.37
CA THR A 57 27.30 -17.67 44.33
C THR A 57 27.98 -16.43 43.76
N GLU A 58 27.96 -16.23 42.44
CA GLU A 58 28.39 -14.95 41.86
C GLU A 58 27.48 -13.85 42.43
N GLU A 59 28.01 -13.00 43.31
CA GLU A 59 27.21 -11.98 43.99
C GLU A 59 26.77 -10.90 42.98
N PRO A 60 25.51 -10.43 43.01
CA PRO A 60 25.01 -9.31 42.21
C PRO A 60 25.85 -8.02 42.34
N LEU A 61 26.64 -7.90 43.41
CA LEU A 61 27.55 -6.80 43.69
C LEU A 61 28.78 -6.78 42.77
N ASP A 62 29.28 -7.94 42.35
CA ASP A 62 30.43 -8.02 41.46
C ASP A 62 30.04 -7.70 40.01
N ILE A 63 28.85 -8.15 39.57
CA ILE A 63 28.25 -7.75 38.29
C ILE A 63 27.99 -6.23 38.26
N TYR A 64 27.49 -5.66 39.37
CA TYR A 64 27.26 -4.23 39.50
C TYR A 64 28.57 -3.41 39.45
N ARG A 65 29.65 -3.92 40.05
CA ARG A 65 30.99 -3.32 39.97
C ARG A 65 31.59 -3.39 38.57
N GLU A 66 31.47 -4.53 37.90
CA GLU A 66 31.95 -4.74 36.54
C GLU A 66 31.23 -3.79 35.54
N LEU A 67 29.94 -3.53 35.76
CA LEU A 67 29.17 -2.56 34.97
C LEU A 67 29.58 -1.10 35.22
N LEU A 68 29.91 -0.74 36.47
CA LEU A 68 30.46 0.59 36.79
C LEU A 68 31.83 0.80 36.14
N GLU A 69 32.68 -0.23 36.13
CA GLU A 69 34.00 -0.20 35.47
C GLU A 69 33.92 -0.03 33.95
N GLN A 70 32.81 -0.45 33.32
CA GLN A 70 32.56 -0.30 31.88
C GLN A 70 31.98 1.08 31.46
N ASN A 71 31.99 2.10 32.33
CA ASN A 71 31.42 3.43 32.07
C ASN A 71 29.92 3.41 31.70
N VAL A 72 29.13 2.59 32.40
CA VAL A 72 27.67 2.46 32.19
C VAL A 72 26.88 3.60 32.89
N ASP A 73 27.55 4.65 33.36
CA ASP A 73 26.93 5.78 34.07
C ASP A 73 25.83 6.49 33.24
N GLU A 74 25.95 6.51 31.92
CA GLU A 74 24.92 7.07 31.03
C GLU A 74 23.59 6.31 31.09
N LEU A 75 23.60 4.99 31.31
CA LEU A 75 22.40 4.15 31.38
C LEU A 75 21.55 4.45 32.62
N PHE A 76 22.18 4.89 33.71
CA PHE A 76 21.52 5.29 34.96
C PHE A 76 21.13 6.79 34.99
N GLN A 77 21.65 7.59 34.06
CA GLN A 77 21.28 9.00 33.89
C GLN A 77 20.08 9.19 32.93
N LEU A 78 19.73 8.17 32.13
CA LEU A 78 18.58 8.20 31.23
C LEU A 78 17.25 8.24 31.99
N LYS A 79 16.36 9.18 31.64
CA LYS A 79 14.95 9.14 32.06
C LYS A 79 14.24 8.04 31.26
N TRP A 80 14.02 6.89 31.89
CA TRP A 80 13.28 5.76 31.33
C TRP A 80 11.76 6.03 31.33
N ASP A 81 11.31 7.01 30.53
CA ASP A 81 9.89 7.25 30.27
C ASP A 81 9.47 6.71 28.90
N HIS A 82 8.16 6.60 28.67
CA HIS A 82 7.61 6.06 27.42
C HIS A 82 8.08 6.82 26.15
N ARG A 83 8.48 8.09 26.28
CA ARG A 83 8.97 8.92 25.17
C ARG A 83 10.44 8.64 24.84
N ALA A 84 11.30 8.51 25.84
CA ALA A 84 12.69 8.10 25.67
C ALA A 84 12.77 6.69 25.06
N ILE A 85 11.84 5.82 25.45
CA ILE A 85 11.74 4.45 24.95
C ILE A 85 11.22 4.38 23.50
N GLU A 86 10.25 5.22 23.12
CA GLU A 86 9.87 5.38 21.70
C GLU A 86 11.01 5.93 20.85
N SER A 87 11.78 6.87 21.40
CA SER A 87 12.98 7.42 20.75
C SER A 87 14.03 6.32 20.52
N LEU A 88 14.22 5.44 21.50
CA LEU A 88 15.08 4.27 21.39
C LEU A 88 14.57 3.28 20.32
N LYS A 89 13.27 2.94 20.29
CA LYS A 89 12.67 2.11 19.22
C LYS A 89 12.90 2.67 17.80
N ARG A 90 12.89 4.01 17.66
CA ARG A 90 13.22 4.69 16.39
C ARG A 90 14.71 4.64 16.06
N THR A 91 15.55 4.64 17.08
CA THR A 91 17.02 4.60 16.94
C THR A 91 17.52 3.20 16.58
N PHE A 92 16.90 2.13 17.10
CA PHE A 92 17.31 0.71 16.96
C PHE A 92 17.24 0.08 15.54
N ARG A 93 16.93 0.86 14.50
CA ARG A 93 16.88 0.38 13.10
C ARG A 93 18.15 0.67 12.29
N SER A 94 19.21 1.19 12.91
CA SER A 94 20.51 1.40 12.26
C SER A 94 21.51 0.26 12.55
N PRO A 95 22.42 -0.06 11.62
CA PRO A 95 23.37 -1.19 11.76
C PRO A 95 24.49 -0.95 12.80
N GLU A 96 24.65 0.26 13.33
CA GLU A 96 25.72 0.61 14.29
C GLU A 96 25.43 0.15 15.74
N ILE A 97 24.40 -0.68 15.94
CA ILE A 97 23.74 -0.84 17.24
C ILE A 97 23.99 -2.20 17.90
N SER A 98 24.61 -3.16 17.23
CA SER A 98 24.88 -4.50 17.81
C SER A 98 25.55 -4.43 19.19
N ASN A 99 26.56 -3.57 19.35
CA ASN A 99 27.26 -3.35 20.64
C ASN A 99 26.43 -2.58 21.67
N LYS A 100 25.51 -1.71 21.26
CA LYS A 100 24.62 -0.98 22.19
C LYS A 100 23.44 -1.84 22.64
N LEU A 101 23.01 -2.79 21.80
CA LEU A 101 21.89 -3.68 22.04
C LEU A 101 22.30 -4.83 22.98
N SER A 102 23.54 -5.31 22.91
CA SER A 102 24.12 -6.20 23.92
C SER A 102 24.21 -5.52 25.29
N SER A 103 24.74 -4.29 25.36
CA SER A 103 24.78 -3.52 26.61
C SER A 103 23.39 -3.25 27.20
N LEU A 104 22.37 -3.00 26.36
CA LEU A 104 20.98 -2.85 26.82
C LEU A 104 20.36 -4.16 27.30
N LYS A 105 20.64 -5.29 26.63
CA LYS A 105 20.23 -6.62 27.08
C LYS A 105 20.82 -6.92 28.45
N THR A 106 22.12 -6.66 28.64
CA THR A 106 22.80 -6.81 29.92
C THR A 106 22.18 -5.91 30.98
N ALA A 107 21.91 -4.64 30.67
CA ALA A 107 21.28 -3.70 31.61
C ALA A 107 19.86 -4.14 32.03
N LEU A 108 19.05 -4.65 31.10
CA LEU A 108 17.71 -5.17 31.40
C LEU A 108 17.77 -6.45 32.25
N LEU A 109 18.69 -7.36 31.96
CA LEU A 109 18.91 -8.58 32.74
C LEU A 109 19.35 -8.25 34.17
N VAL A 110 20.20 -7.23 34.34
CA VAL A 110 20.68 -6.76 35.64
C VAL A 110 19.52 -6.14 36.44
N ILE A 111 18.69 -5.33 35.80
CA ILE A 111 17.49 -4.75 36.43
C ILE A 111 16.51 -5.85 36.85
N GLU A 112 16.28 -6.86 36.00
CA GLU A 112 15.46 -8.02 36.31
C GLU A 112 16.01 -8.82 37.50
N THR A 113 17.33 -9.06 37.52
CA THR A 113 18.02 -9.75 38.62
C THR A 113 17.91 -8.98 39.94
N ILE A 114 18.01 -7.65 39.90
CA ILE A 114 17.86 -6.76 41.05
C ILE A 114 16.42 -6.78 41.58
N VAL A 115 15.42 -6.78 40.69
CA VAL A 115 13.99 -6.84 41.03
C VAL A 115 13.63 -8.19 41.65
N ASN A 116 14.04 -9.29 41.02
CA ASN A 116 13.71 -10.64 41.46
C ASN A 116 14.36 -11.01 42.80
N ASN A 117 15.55 -10.46 43.09
CA ASN A 117 16.28 -10.72 44.34
C ASN A 117 16.07 -9.67 45.44
N GLN A 118 15.13 -8.73 45.28
CA GLN A 118 14.77 -7.70 46.28
C GLN A 118 15.97 -6.91 46.85
N ILE A 119 16.97 -6.62 46.02
CA ILE A 119 18.20 -5.95 46.45
C ILE A 119 17.87 -4.51 46.90
N LEU A 120 18.43 -4.10 48.05
CA LEU A 120 18.23 -2.76 48.63
C LEU A 120 18.90 -1.69 47.76
N LEU A 121 18.09 -1.03 46.94
CA LEU A 121 18.55 -0.01 46.00
C LEU A 121 18.51 1.42 46.58
N PRO A 122 19.46 2.30 46.19
CA PRO A 122 19.36 3.74 46.43
C PRO A 122 18.06 4.34 45.89
N SER A 123 17.58 5.42 46.51
CA SER A 123 16.30 6.07 46.20
C SER A 123 16.14 6.52 44.74
N GLN A 124 17.25 6.82 44.05
CA GLN A 124 17.28 7.17 42.63
C GLN A 124 16.93 5.97 41.71
N VAL A 125 17.44 4.78 42.02
CA VAL A 125 17.25 3.56 41.18
C VAL A 125 15.86 2.96 41.40
N ARG A 126 15.31 3.10 42.61
CA ARG A 126 13.94 2.65 42.95
C ARG A 126 12.85 3.25 42.04
N ARG A 127 13.07 4.46 41.53
CA ARG A 127 12.13 5.17 40.63
C ARG A 127 12.17 4.63 39.20
N ILE A 128 13.35 4.24 38.72
CA ILE A 128 13.57 3.62 37.41
C ILE A 128 12.96 2.22 37.38
N VAL A 129 13.26 1.42 38.41
CA VAL A 129 12.72 0.07 38.58
C VAL A 129 11.18 0.08 38.58
N LYS A 130 10.56 1.01 39.31
CA LYS A 130 9.09 1.14 39.38
C LYS A 130 8.45 1.52 38.03
N THR A 131 9.19 2.17 37.13
CA THR A 131 8.72 2.55 35.80
C THR A 131 8.83 1.39 34.83
N ILE A 132 9.92 0.60 34.91
CA ILE A 132 10.16 -0.58 34.09
C ILE A 132 9.21 -1.73 34.47
N THR A 133 8.89 -1.92 35.75
CA THR A 133 7.94 -2.96 36.22
C THR A 133 6.50 -2.79 35.74
N THR A 134 6.15 -1.68 35.06
CA THR A 134 4.82 -1.48 34.47
C THR A 134 4.63 -2.18 33.13
N HIS A 135 5.71 -2.66 32.49
CA HIS A 135 5.67 -3.50 31.30
C HIS A 135 6.53 -4.75 31.52
N PRO A 136 6.08 -5.98 31.22
CA PRO A 136 6.85 -7.20 31.50
C PRO A 136 8.17 -7.21 30.74
N ILE A 137 9.31 -7.31 31.45
CA ILE A 137 10.67 -7.33 30.87
C ILE A 137 10.81 -8.46 29.84
N GLU A 138 10.12 -9.58 30.02
CA GLU A 138 10.07 -10.70 29.06
C GLU A 138 9.54 -10.29 27.66
N GLN A 139 8.52 -9.44 27.61
CA GLN A 139 7.96 -8.95 26.35
C GLN A 139 8.96 -8.05 25.62
N TRP A 140 9.74 -7.26 26.36
CA TRP A 140 10.84 -6.46 25.82
C TRP A 140 11.99 -7.30 25.30
N MET A 141 12.40 -8.34 26.04
CA MET A 141 13.43 -9.26 25.59
C MET A 141 13.00 -9.98 24.30
N LYS A 142 11.72 -10.37 24.19
CA LYS A 142 11.16 -10.98 22.98
C LYS A 142 11.18 -10.03 21.78
N GLU A 143 10.78 -8.76 21.95
CA GLU A 143 10.84 -7.72 20.92
C GLU A 143 12.29 -7.39 20.50
N MET A 144 13.24 -7.34 21.44
CA MET A 144 14.65 -7.10 21.12
C MET A 144 15.32 -8.29 20.43
N ASN A 145 14.98 -9.52 20.82
CA ASN A 145 15.48 -10.72 20.16
C ASN A 145 14.96 -10.84 18.72
N THR A 146 13.69 -10.50 18.47
CA THR A 146 13.15 -10.45 17.10
C THR A 146 13.87 -9.43 16.22
N ILE A 147 14.19 -8.24 16.75
CA ILE A 147 14.98 -7.22 16.01
C ILE A 147 16.38 -7.73 15.66
N VAL A 148 17.05 -8.43 16.59
CA VAL A 148 18.39 -9.01 16.36
C VAL A 148 18.33 -10.16 15.35
N ASP A 149 17.32 -11.03 15.44
CA ASP A 149 17.12 -12.16 14.53
C ASP A 149 16.79 -11.69 13.10
N GLU A 150 16.07 -10.58 12.95
CA GLU A 150 15.81 -9.95 11.64
C GLU A 150 17.09 -9.32 11.04
N GLN A 151 17.96 -8.73 11.86
CA GLN A 151 19.24 -8.18 11.41
C GLN A 151 20.26 -9.27 11.03
N GLY A 152 20.25 -10.42 11.72
CA GLY A 152 21.10 -11.58 11.39
C GLY A 152 20.71 -12.29 10.08
N LYS A 153 19.47 -12.11 9.61
CA LYS A 153 18.94 -12.68 8.35
C LYS A 153 19.03 -11.75 7.14
N ALA A 154 19.45 -10.50 7.35
CA ALA A 154 19.61 -9.54 6.27
C ALA A 154 20.78 -9.91 5.35
N LYS A 155 20.54 -9.93 4.04
CA LYS A 155 21.59 -10.20 3.06
C LYS A 155 22.58 -9.04 2.99
N SER A 156 23.87 -9.37 2.93
CA SER A 156 24.92 -8.39 2.65
C SER A 156 24.82 -7.87 1.22
N VAL A 157 25.41 -6.71 0.94
CA VAL A 157 25.47 -6.15 -0.43
C VAL A 157 26.16 -7.11 -1.38
N GLU A 158 27.23 -7.76 -0.95
CA GLU A 158 27.95 -8.77 -1.72
C GLU A 158 27.04 -9.94 -2.10
N THR A 159 26.24 -10.44 -1.17
CA THR A 159 25.27 -11.51 -1.41
C THR A 159 24.20 -11.05 -2.40
N LEU A 160 23.66 -9.84 -2.23
CA LEU A 160 22.65 -9.28 -3.15
C LEU A 160 23.20 -9.10 -4.58
N LEU A 161 24.46 -8.66 -4.71
CA LEU A 161 25.12 -8.53 -6.01
C LEU A 161 25.39 -9.89 -6.67
N GLN A 162 25.72 -10.91 -5.88
CA GLN A 162 25.86 -12.28 -6.38
C GLN A 162 24.53 -12.83 -6.87
N GLU A 163 23.44 -12.65 -6.12
CA GLU A 163 22.10 -13.05 -6.55
C GLU A 163 21.68 -12.32 -7.82
N LEU A 164 21.89 -11.00 -7.89
CA LEU A 164 21.64 -10.22 -9.12
C LEU A 164 22.39 -10.77 -10.33
N ALA A 165 23.61 -11.30 -10.14
CA ALA A 165 24.42 -11.91 -11.19
C ALA A 165 23.96 -13.32 -11.60
N LEU A 166 23.42 -14.09 -10.64
CA LEU A 166 22.93 -15.45 -10.85
C LEU A 166 21.54 -15.49 -11.50
N GLU A 167 20.76 -14.42 -11.35
CA GLU A 167 19.43 -14.32 -11.97
C GLU A 167 19.53 -14.35 -13.50
N PRO A 168 19.00 -15.40 -14.17
CA PRO A 168 19.17 -15.61 -15.61
C PRO A 168 18.51 -14.51 -16.46
N GLU A 169 17.56 -13.78 -15.88
CA GLU A 169 16.83 -12.71 -16.55
C GLU A 169 17.60 -11.38 -16.55
N ASN A 170 18.65 -11.28 -15.72
CA ASN A 170 19.44 -10.06 -15.51
C ASN A 170 20.63 -9.93 -16.47
N THR A 171 20.49 -10.43 -17.70
CA THR A 171 21.55 -10.49 -18.72
C THR A 171 22.14 -9.12 -19.11
N CYS A 172 21.46 -8.02 -18.79
CA CYS A 172 21.88 -6.67 -19.17
C CYS A 172 22.68 -5.92 -18.09
N LEU A 173 22.94 -6.52 -16.93
CA LEU A 173 23.66 -5.86 -15.83
C LEU A 173 25.17 -6.08 -15.90
N ASN A 174 25.93 -4.98 -15.75
CA ASN A 174 27.35 -5.04 -15.44
C ASN A 174 27.55 -4.98 -13.92
N ILE A 175 27.60 -6.14 -13.28
CA ILE A 175 27.66 -6.24 -11.81
C ILE A 175 28.93 -5.61 -11.22
N ILE A 176 30.06 -5.66 -11.96
CA ILE A 176 31.32 -5.05 -11.51
C ILE A 176 31.19 -3.53 -11.45
N GLU A 177 30.63 -2.94 -12.51
CA GLU A 177 30.37 -1.50 -12.58
C GLU A 177 29.32 -1.07 -11.55
N LEU A 178 28.22 -1.81 -11.42
CA LEU A 178 27.19 -1.56 -10.42
C LEU A 178 27.77 -1.56 -9.00
N LYS A 179 28.66 -2.51 -8.68
CA LYS A 179 29.36 -2.57 -7.39
C LYS A 179 30.24 -1.34 -7.15
N GLN A 180 30.98 -0.90 -8.18
CA GLN A 180 31.81 0.30 -8.08
C GLN A 180 30.96 1.56 -7.86
N ARG A 181 29.87 1.71 -8.61
CA ARG A 181 28.93 2.83 -8.47
C ARG A 181 28.29 2.86 -7.09
N TYR A 182 27.82 1.71 -6.61
CA TYR A 182 27.27 1.56 -5.26
C TYR A 182 28.28 2.01 -4.20
N ARG A 183 29.53 1.55 -4.27
CA ARG A 183 30.59 1.95 -3.33
C ARG A 183 30.85 3.46 -3.34
N LYS A 184 30.88 4.09 -4.52
CA LYS A 184 31.04 5.54 -4.64
C LYS A 184 29.87 6.31 -4.03
N VAL A 185 28.64 5.92 -4.33
CA VAL A 185 27.43 6.51 -3.73
C VAL A 185 27.48 6.39 -2.20
N MET A 186 27.84 5.20 -1.70
CA MET A 186 27.94 4.95 -0.27
C MET A 186 29.06 5.74 0.40
N HIS A 187 30.18 5.91 -0.27
CA HIS A 187 31.27 6.75 0.19
C HIS A 187 30.79 8.19 0.39
N HIS A 188 30.26 8.83 -0.67
CA HIS A 188 29.69 10.18 -0.59
C HIS A 188 28.61 10.31 0.48
N TYR A 189 27.75 9.30 0.60
CA TYR A 189 26.72 9.28 1.63
C TYR A 189 27.33 9.29 3.04
N GLN A 190 28.31 8.45 3.31
CA GLN A 190 28.90 8.32 4.65
C GLN A 190 29.77 9.52 5.03
N THR A 191 30.63 9.98 4.11
CA THR A 191 31.62 11.01 4.39
C THR A 191 31.06 12.43 4.30
N GLU A 192 30.15 12.69 3.38
CA GLU A 192 29.72 14.05 3.05
C GLU A 192 28.27 14.32 3.46
N THR A 193 27.32 13.51 2.97
CA THR A 193 25.89 13.85 3.10
C THR A 193 25.21 13.29 4.35
N SER A 194 25.85 12.36 5.08
CA SER A 194 25.29 11.68 6.27
C SER A 194 24.83 12.63 7.37
N ARG A 195 25.46 13.81 7.48
CA ARG A 195 25.16 14.82 8.50
C ARG A 195 24.24 15.94 8.02
N TRP A 196 23.89 15.95 6.73
CA TRP A 196 23.12 17.03 6.14
C TRP A 196 21.69 17.08 6.69
N THR A 197 21.17 18.29 6.81
CA THR A 197 19.79 18.61 7.17
C THR A 197 18.96 18.88 5.91
N ILE A 198 17.64 19.03 6.07
CA ILE A 198 16.74 19.39 4.95
C ILE A 198 17.17 20.72 4.31
N ASN A 199 17.60 21.69 5.12
CA ASN A 199 18.05 22.99 4.63
C ASN A 199 19.31 22.88 3.76
N ASP A 200 20.22 21.96 4.09
CA ASP A 200 21.42 21.74 3.29
C ASP A 200 21.04 21.18 1.92
N ILE A 201 20.11 20.22 1.87
CA ILE A 201 19.61 19.62 0.63
C ILE A 201 18.92 20.67 -0.25
N GLN A 202 18.08 21.52 0.34
CA GLN A 202 17.36 22.57 -0.40
C GLN A 202 18.27 23.66 -0.98
N ARG A 203 19.46 23.86 -0.41
CA ARG A 203 20.46 24.82 -0.89
C ARG A 203 21.37 24.27 -1.97
N GLN A 204 21.34 22.95 -2.20
CA GLN A 204 22.24 22.34 -3.17
C GLN A 204 21.88 22.70 -4.61
N THR A 205 22.93 22.88 -5.41
CA THR A 205 22.83 22.94 -6.87
C THR A 205 23.26 21.59 -7.43
N PHE A 206 22.34 20.93 -8.14
CA PHE A 206 22.62 19.62 -8.73
C PHE A 206 23.37 19.79 -10.05
N GLY A 207 24.61 19.29 -10.10
CA GLY A 207 25.41 19.21 -11.32
C GLY A 207 25.27 17.86 -12.04
N ASP A 208 26.25 17.55 -12.89
CA ASP A 208 26.26 16.34 -13.73
C ASP A 208 26.71 15.06 -13.00
N ASP A 209 27.15 15.16 -11.74
CA ASP A 209 27.51 13.98 -10.94
C ASP A 209 26.26 13.25 -10.45
N ASP A 210 25.85 12.24 -11.21
CA ASP A 210 24.72 11.39 -10.90
C ASP A 210 24.92 10.57 -9.61
N LEU A 211 26.14 10.16 -9.27
CA LEU A 211 26.38 9.33 -8.09
C LEU A 211 26.29 10.16 -6.81
N TYR A 212 26.85 11.37 -6.83
CA TYR A 212 26.70 12.31 -5.72
C TYR A 212 25.24 12.70 -5.50
N LYS A 213 24.51 12.97 -6.57
CA LYS A 213 23.07 13.25 -6.55
C LYS A 213 22.28 12.11 -5.91
N ILE A 214 22.59 10.86 -6.25
CA ILE A 214 21.96 9.69 -5.61
C ILE A 214 22.28 9.63 -4.12
N ALA A 215 23.50 9.95 -3.69
CA ALA A 215 23.85 9.99 -2.27
C ALA A 215 23.02 11.03 -1.49
N ILE A 216 22.72 12.20 -2.10
CA ILE A 216 21.82 13.21 -1.54
C ILE A 216 20.38 12.68 -1.46
N ILE A 217 19.90 12.00 -2.51
CA ILE A 217 18.57 11.38 -2.53
C ILE A 217 18.42 10.34 -1.42
N ILE A 218 19.42 9.49 -1.20
CA ILE A 218 19.45 8.52 -0.11
C ILE A 218 19.40 9.23 1.25
N ARG A 219 20.12 10.36 1.40
CA ARG A 219 20.06 11.15 2.63
C ARG A 219 18.68 11.76 2.86
N ALA A 220 18.06 12.35 1.84
CA ALA A 220 16.69 12.86 1.95
C ALA A 220 15.71 11.74 2.31
N ALA A 221 15.86 10.56 1.72
CA ALA A 221 15.02 9.40 2.01
C ALA A 221 15.21 8.94 3.46
N HIS A 222 16.44 8.96 3.96
CA HIS A 222 16.75 8.70 5.37
C HIS A 222 16.07 9.72 6.29
N LEU A 223 16.19 11.02 6.02
CA LEU A 223 15.53 12.06 6.81
C LEU A 223 14.00 11.95 6.78
N HIS A 224 13.43 11.61 5.62
CA HIS A 224 11.99 11.46 5.46
C HIS A 224 11.44 10.23 6.19
N LYS A 225 12.09 9.07 6.03
CA LYS A 225 11.64 7.79 6.64
C LYS A 225 12.17 7.55 8.06
N GLN A 226 13.14 8.34 8.53
CA GLN A 226 13.88 8.15 9.78
C GLN A 226 14.77 6.91 9.83
N TYR A 227 14.92 6.20 8.70
CA TYR A 227 15.85 5.09 8.55
C TYR A 227 16.45 5.12 7.15
N ARG A 228 17.70 4.69 7.04
CA ARG A 228 18.42 4.63 5.75
C ARG A 228 17.71 3.65 4.80
N PRO A 229 17.54 4.00 3.51
CA PRO A 229 17.14 3.03 2.49
C PRO A 229 18.03 1.78 2.52
N ARG A 230 17.41 0.61 2.41
CA ARG A 230 18.13 -0.67 2.38
C ARG A 230 19.03 -0.73 1.17
N ASP A 231 20.09 -1.52 1.25
CA ASP A 231 21.06 -1.63 0.16
C ASP A 231 20.41 -2.10 -1.14
N ILE A 232 19.43 -3.00 -1.06
CA ILE A 232 18.65 -3.44 -2.22
C ILE A 232 17.82 -2.32 -2.85
N GLN A 233 17.31 -1.36 -2.07
CA GLN A 233 16.56 -0.21 -2.57
C GLN A 233 17.50 0.78 -3.29
N VAL A 234 18.71 0.97 -2.76
CA VAL A 234 19.76 1.77 -3.39
C VAL A 234 20.23 1.13 -4.70
N LEU A 235 20.49 -0.19 -4.69
CA LEU A 235 20.82 -0.95 -5.89
C LEU A 235 19.69 -0.89 -6.92
N SER A 236 18.44 -1.00 -6.50
CA SER A 236 17.27 -0.88 -7.39
C SER A 236 17.23 0.47 -8.09
N LEU A 237 17.49 1.57 -7.37
CA LEU A 237 17.57 2.91 -7.95
C LEU A 237 18.70 3.01 -8.98
N LEU A 238 19.90 2.56 -8.62
CA LEU A 238 21.05 2.53 -9.54
C LEU A 238 20.76 1.73 -10.81
N ILE A 239 20.15 0.55 -10.65
CA ILE A 239 19.73 -0.31 -11.76
C ILE A 239 18.67 0.39 -12.61
N LEU A 240 17.66 1.04 -12.03
CA LEU A 240 16.61 1.71 -12.82
C LEU A 240 17.18 2.88 -13.64
N ILE A 241 18.16 3.60 -13.09
CA ILE A 241 18.83 4.72 -13.75
C ILE A 241 19.84 4.25 -14.80
N GLU A 242 20.55 3.16 -14.54
CA GLU A 242 21.58 2.62 -15.42
C GLU A 242 20.97 2.11 -16.72
N ASN A 243 21.39 2.69 -17.83
CA ASN A 243 20.77 2.38 -19.11
C ASN A 243 21.71 2.52 -20.31
N PRO A 244 22.49 1.48 -20.61
CA PRO A 244 23.45 1.50 -21.72
C PRO A 244 22.79 1.63 -23.10
N LYS A 245 21.50 1.33 -23.23
CA LYS A 245 20.77 1.34 -24.52
C LYS A 245 19.79 2.51 -24.68
N LYS A 246 19.73 3.44 -23.72
CA LYS A 246 18.71 4.52 -23.67
C LYS A 246 17.27 4.01 -23.80
N LYS A 247 16.93 2.85 -23.21
CA LYS A 247 15.57 2.28 -23.14
C LYS A 247 15.01 2.23 -21.72
N GLY A 248 13.72 2.43 -21.53
CA GLY A 248 13.09 2.32 -20.21
C GLY A 248 13.33 0.97 -19.53
N ARG A 249 13.09 0.86 -18.22
CA ARG A 249 13.35 -0.38 -17.46
C ARG A 249 12.21 -0.72 -16.49
N LEU A 250 11.80 -1.99 -16.50
CA LEU A 250 10.81 -2.55 -15.60
C LEU A 250 11.51 -3.45 -14.58
N ALA A 251 11.29 -3.21 -13.28
CA ALA A 251 11.89 -3.97 -12.20
C ALA A 251 10.86 -4.83 -11.47
N GLN A 252 11.13 -6.13 -11.40
CA GLN A 252 10.42 -7.03 -10.51
C GLN A 252 11.00 -6.90 -9.11
N ILE A 253 10.24 -6.26 -8.22
CA ILE A 253 10.57 -6.02 -6.82
C ILE A 253 9.43 -6.61 -6.00
N ARG A 254 9.71 -7.58 -5.15
CA ARG A 254 8.66 -8.26 -4.38
C ARG A 254 7.96 -7.33 -3.40
N THR A 255 6.70 -7.67 -3.09
CA THR A 255 5.90 -6.95 -2.11
C THR A 255 6.60 -6.94 -0.74
N GLY A 256 6.58 -5.80 -0.05
CA GLY A 256 7.27 -5.62 1.23
C GLY A 256 8.71 -5.09 1.14
N GLU A 257 9.30 -5.02 -0.07
CA GLU A 257 10.65 -4.45 -0.26
C GLU A 257 10.68 -2.91 -0.30
N GLY A 258 9.51 -2.26 -0.24
CA GLY A 258 9.40 -0.80 -0.25
C GLY A 258 9.44 -0.21 -1.67
N LYS A 259 8.60 -0.71 -2.58
CA LYS A 259 8.45 -0.17 -3.95
C LYS A 259 8.21 1.34 -3.96
N SER A 260 7.35 1.85 -3.07
CA SER A 260 6.98 3.27 -3.04
C SER A 260 8.16 4.22 -2.80
N ILE A 261 9.10 3.87 -1.91
CA ILE A 261 10.29 4.71 -1.70
C ILE A 261 11.24 4.65 -2.90
N ILE A 262 11.36 3.50 -3.57
CA ILE A 262 12.16 3.37 -4.81
C ILE A 262 11.57 4.26 -5.91
N VAL A 263 10.25 4.23 -6.08
CA VAL A 263 9.52 5.07 -7.04
C VAL A 263 9.73 6.56 -6.74
N ALA A 264 9.59 6.97 -5.47
CA ALA A 264 9.80 8.36 -5.07
C ALA A 264 11.24 8.83 -5.32
N MET A 265 12.24 8.03 -4.95
CA MET A 265 13.64 8.34 -5.20
C MET A 265 13.96 8.46 -6.70
N LEU A 266 13.39 7.57 -7.53
CA LEU A 266 13.55 7.63 -8.98
C LEU A 266 12.88 8.88 -9.57
N ALA A 267 11.69 9.25 -9.09
CA ALA A 267 10.99 10.45 -9.53
C ALA A 267 11.81 11.71 -9.23
N VAL A 268 12.37 11.84 -8.02
CA VAL A 268 13.29 12.92 -7.69
C VAL A 268 14.49 12.93 -8.63
N TYR A 269 15.16 11.80 -8.82
CA TYR A 269 16.34 11.72 -9.69
C TYR A 269 16.03 12.21 -11.13
N LEU A 270 14.90 11.80 -11.69
CA LEU A 270 14.48 12.19 -13.05
C LEU A 270 14.10 13.67 -13.14
N SER A 271 13.54 14.25 -12.08
CA SER A 271 13.13 15.66 -12.05
C SER A 271 14.28 16.62 -11.73
N LEU A 272 15.40 16.14 -11.19
CA LEU A 272 16.56 16.97 -10.91
C LEU A 272 17.39 17.28 -12.18
N PRO A 273 18.13 18.40 -12.22
CA PRO A 273 19.07 18.71 -13.30
C PRO A 273 20.15 17.62 -13.46
N PRO A 274 20.71 17.43 -14.68
CA PRO A 274 20.33 18.09 -15.93
C PRO A 274 19.09 17.49 -16.61
N LEU A 275 18.52 16.40 -16.07
CA LEU A 275 17.39 15.70 -16.70
C LEU A 275 16.13 16.57 -16.75
N ASN A 276 15.83 17.29 -15.66
CA ASN A 276 14.72 18.26 -15.55
C ASN A 276 13.37 17.73 -16.06
N LYS A 277 13.10 16.44 -15.86
CA LYS A 277 11.90 15.81 -16.42
C LYS A 277 10.69 16.03 -15.54
N ARG A 278 9.57 16.30 -16.19
CA ARG A 278 8.24 16.18 -15.63
C ARG A 278 7.82 14.70 -15.56
N VAL A 279 7.61 14.20 -14.35
CA VAL A 279 7.40 12.76 -14.10
C VAL A 279 5.93 12.45 -13.82
N ASP A 280 5.35 11.52 -14.57
CA ASP A 280 4.01 10.99 -14.34
C ASP A 280 4.09 9.60 -13.67
N ILE A 281 3.62 9.50 -12.43
CA ILE A 281 3.58 8.25 -11.67
C ILE A 281 2.19 7.63 -11.81
N ILE A 282 2.13 6.43 -12.35
CA ILE A 282 0.89 5.77 -12.73
C ILE A 282 0.69 4.55 -11.83
N THR A 283 -0.37 4.56 -11.03
CA THR A 283 -0.73 3.49 -10.08
C THR A 283 -2.13 2.93 -10.36
N THR A 284 -2.49 1.82 -9.71
CA THR A 284 -3.70 1.04 -10.00
C THR A 284 -4.97 1.67 -9.44
N SER A 285 -4.88 2.50 -8.40
CA SER A 285 -6.05 3.12 -7.76
C SER A 285 -5.83 4.57 -7.36
N GLU A 286 -6.93 5.32 -7.32
CA GLU A 286 -6.93 6.74 -6.93
C GLU A 286 -6.51 6.93 -5.47
N ILE A 287 -6.88 5.98 -4.60
CA ILE A 287 -6.52 5.98 -3.17
C ILE A 287 -4.99 5.89 -3.02
N LEU A 288 -4.34 5.00 -3.78
CA LEU A 288 -2.88 4.88 -3.75
C LEU A 288 -2.21 6.16 -4.29
N ALA A 289 -2.75 6.76 -5.35
CA ALA A 289 -2.22 8.00 -5.91
C ALA A 289 -2.29 9.16 -4.90
N GLN A 290 -3.43 9.35 -4.24
CA GLN A 290 -3.63 10.40 -3.23
C GLN A 290 -2.74 10.15 -2.01
N ARG A 291 -2.73 8.93 -1.48
CA ARG A 291 -1.87 8.52 -0.35
C ARG A 291 -0.40 8.83 -0.63
N ASP A 292 0.11 8.45 -1.80
CA ASP A 292 1.53 8.60 -2.10
C ASP A 292 1.93 10.07 -2.30
N VAL A 293 1.02 10.93 -2.80
CA VAL A 293 1.25 12.38 -2.83
C VAL A 293 1.34 12.97 -1.43
N GLU A 294 0.45 12.56 -0.53
CA GLU A 294 0.46 13.01 0.87
C GLU A 294 1.71 12.52 1.60
N GLU A 295 2.07 11.24 1.41
CA GLU A 295 3.22 10.60 2.04
C GLU A 295 4.54 11.23 1.56
N PHE A 296 4.74 11.32 0.25
CA PHE A 296 6.01 11.78 -0.33
C PHE A 296 6.04 13.28 -0.64
N GLY A 297 4.95 14.03 -0.41
CA GLY A 297 4.91 15.47 -0.64
C GLY A 297 5.96 16.24 0.15
N THR A 298 6.26 15.82 1.39
CA THR A 298 7.36 16.40 2.19
C THR A 298 8.73 16.04 1.63
N PHE A 299 8.89 14.83 1.11
CA PHE A 299 10.12 14.36 0.49
C PHE A 299 10.45 15.15 -0.79
N TYR A 300 9.47 15.37 -1.68
CA TYR A 300 9.66 16.20 -2.89
C TYR A 300 10.04 17.65 -2.56
N LYS A 301 9.42 18.24 -1.52
CA LYS A 301 9.74 19.60 -1.05
C LYS A 301 11.19 19.75 -0.56
N MET A 302 11.85 18.67 -0.11
CA MET A 302 13.28 18.72 0.25
C MET A 302 14.17 19.08 -0.96
N PHE A 303 13.69 18.84 -2.17
CA PHE A 303 14.37 19.13 -3.43
C PHE A 303 13.79 20.35 -4.17
N ASN A 304 12.93 21.14 -3.50
CA ASN A 304 12.16 22.22 -4.12
C ASN A 304 11.26 21.75 -5.28
N LEU A 305 10.87 20.47 -5.26
CA LEU A 305 9.95 19.88 -6.23
C LEU A 305 8.51 19.90 -5.69
N SER A 306 7.57 20.01 -6.62
CA SER A 306 6.14 19.98 -6.37
C SER A 306 5.53 18.64 -6.81
N ALA A 307 4.56 18.15 -6.04
CA ALA A 307 3.82 16.93 -6.35
C ALA A 307 2.31 17.16 -6.22
N GLY A 308 1.54 16.46 -7.06
CA GLY A 308 0.07 16.50 -7.06
C GLY A 308 -0.51 15.23 -7.68
N HIS A 309 -1.84 15.15 -7.80
CA HIS A 309 -2.52 14.03 -8.45
C HIS A 309 -3.57 14.47 -9.47
N ASN A 310 -3.90 13.60 -10.43
CA ASN A 310 -4.95 13.86 -11.42
C ASN A 310 -6.31 13.18 -11.14
N CYS A 311 -6.45 12.55 -9.98
CA CYS A 311 -7.68 11.87 -9.53
C CYS A 311 -8.80 12.84 -9.10
N CYS A 312 -9.08 13.88 -9.91
CA CYS A 312 -10.11 14.87 -9.63
C CYS A 312 -11.40 14.51 -10.38
N ASN A 313 -12.55 14.65 -9.70
CA ASN A 313 -13.84 14.53 -10.36
C ASN A 313 -14.12 15.79 -11.20
N PRO A 314 -14.56 15.64 -12.48
CA PRO A 314 -14.99 16.78 -13.27
C PRO A 314 -16.08 17.61 -12.57
N PRO A 315 -16.09 18.95 -12.70
CA PRO A 315 -15.36 19.76 -13.69
C PRO A 315 -13.96 20.21 -13.26
N GLN A 316 -13.44 19.75 -12.12
CA GLN A 316 -12.14 20.19 -11.63
C GLN A 316 -11.01 19.78 -12.59
N ILE A 317 -10.22 20.75 -13.03
CA ILE A 317 -9.04 20.51 -13.86
C ILE A 317 -7.88 20.11 -12.95
N PRO A 318 -7.29 18.93 -13.13
CA PRO A 318 -6.14 18.52 -12.33
C PRO A 318 -4.91 19.40 -12.62
N ASN A 319 -4.15 19.73 -11.58
CA ASN A 319 -2.98 20.58 -11.72
C ASN A 319 -1.79 19.79 -12.28
N TYR A 320 -1.58 19.90 -13.59
CA TYR A 320 -0.45 19.30 -14.30
C TYR A 320 0.84 20.17 -14.30
N GLY A 321 0.79 21.37 -13.70
CA GLY A 321 1.94 22.29 -13.62
C GLY A 321 3.01 21.91 -12.60
N VAL A 322 2.75 20.90 -11.77
CA VAL A 322 3.68 20.36 -10.77
C VAL A 322 4.74 19.44 -11.42
N ASP A 323 5.84 19.19 -10.72
CA ASP A 323 6.95 18.37 -11.24
C ASP A 323 6.55 16.90 -11.36
N VAL A 324 5.94 16.37 -10.30
CA VAL A 324 5.51 14.98 -10.19
C VAL A 324 3.99 14.89 -10.10
N VAL A 325 3.36 14.14 -11.01
CA VAL A 325 1.91 13.92 -10.99
C VAL A 325 1.62 12.45 -10.77
N TYR A 326 0.90 12.13 -9.71
CA TYR A 326 0.37 10.79 -9.45
C TYR A 326 -1.01 10.62 -10.05
N GLY A 327 -1.34 9.41 -10.46
CA GLY A 327 -2.66 9.16 -11.06
C GLY A 327 -2.90 7.72 -11.45
N THR A 328 -4.12 7.46 -11.91
CA THR A 328 -4.46 6.18 -12.52
C THR A 328 -4.43 6.27 -14.03
N VAL A 329 -4.23 5.13 -14.69
CA VAL A 329 -4.25 5.02 -16.16
C VAL A 329 -5.51 5.66 -16.74
N ASN A 330 -6.67 5.42 -16.11
CA ASN A 330 -7.96 5.92 -16.55
C ASN A 330 -8.04 7.45 -16.46
N HIS A 331 -7.48 8.08 -15.42
CA HIS A 331 -7.44 9.53 -15.33
C HIS A 331 -6.51 10.13 -16.37
N PHE A 332 -5.28 9.61 -16.51
CA PHE A 332 -4.33 10.12 -17.52
C PHE A 332 -4.89 9.98 -18.94
N ALA A 333 -5.41 8.82 -19.30
CA ALA A 333 -6.01 8.59 -20.61
C ALA A 333 -7.29 9.42 -20.81
N GLY A 334 -8.14 9.54 -19.80
CA GLY A 334 -9.35 10.37 -19.84
C GLY A 334 -9.04 11.85 -20.02
N ASP A 335 -8.04 12.37 -19.32
CA ASP A 335 -7.55 13.74 -19.44
C ASP A 335 -7.03 14.02 -20.85
N LEU A 336 -6.29 13.07 -21.46
CA LEU A 336 -5.88 13.18 -22.85
C LEU A 336 -7.03 13.17 -23.84
N LEU A 337 -8.03 12.31 -23.61
CA LEU A 337 -9.23 12.31 -24.45
C LEU A 337 -9.98 13.63 -24.34
N ARG A 338 -10.09 14.22 -23.13
CA ARG A 338 -10.73 15.53 -22.95
C ARG A 338 -9.96 16.65 -23.64
N ARG A 339 -8.63 16.65 -23.51
CA ARG A 339 -7.76 17.61 -24.18
C ARG A 339 -7.86 17.50 -25.70
N ASP A 340 -7.69 16.30 -26.24
CA ASP A 340 -7.53 16.06 -27.68
C ASP A 340 -8.88 16.04 -28.42
N PHE A 341 -9.97 15.51 -27.82
CA PHE A 341 -11.29 15.39 -28.48
C PHE A 341 -12.30 16.47 -28.07
N TYR A 342 -12.27 16.94 -26.82
CA TYR A 342 -13.18 18.00 -26.33
C TYR A 342 -12.54 19.40 -26.36
N LEU A 343 -11.33 19.51 -26.94
CA LEU A 343 -10.58 20.77 -27.10
C LEU A 343 -10.37 21.54 -25.78
N GLN A 344 -10.32 20.82 -24.65
CA GLN A 344 -10.02 21.38 -23.33
C GLN A 344 -8.50 21.58 -23.17
N SER A 345 -7.98 22.62 -23.83
CA SER A 345 -6.55 22.90 -23.94
C SER A 345 -5.85 23.14 -22.59
N GLU A 346 -6.61 23.49 -21.55
CA GLU A 346 -6.10 23.71 -20.19
C GLU A 346 -5.64 22.40 -19.54
N ILE A 347 -6.22 21.25 -19.93
CA ILE A 347 -5.84 19.94 -19.40
C ILE A 347 -4.48 19.55 -19.96
N ARG A 348 -3.54 19.26 -19.06
CA ARG A 348 -2.11 19.01 -19.36
C ARG A 348 -1.38 20.17 -20.06
N ALA A 349 -2.04 21.25 -20.49
CA ALA A 349 -1.45 22.47 -21.06
C ALA A 349 -0.07 22.24 -21.74
N ASN A 350 1.01 22.74 -21.12
CA ASN A 350 2.38 22.64 -21.65
C ASN A 350 3.15 21.38 -21.20
N ARG A 351 2.55 20.49 -20.41
CA ARG A 351 3.21 19.27 -19.89
C ARG A 351 3.27 18.20 -20.99
N SER A 352 4.48 17.94 -21.47
CA SER A 352 4.76 16.88 -22.44
C SER A 352 4.89 15.49 -21.79
N PHE A 353 5.24 14.45 -22.55
CA PHE A 353 5.36 13.07 -22.08
C PHE A 353 6.83 12.72 -21.79
N GLU A 354 7.42 13.32 -20.76
CA GLU A 354 8.88 13.31 -20.57
C GLU A 354 9.41 12.05 -19.88
N ALA A 355 8.74 11.62 -18.81
CA ALA A 355 9.01 10.35 -18.13
C ALA A 355 7.76 9.82 -17.42
N ALA A 356 7.62 8.50 -17.38
CA ALA A 356 6.61 7.83 -16.57
C ALA A 356 7.23 6.75 -15.69
N ILE A 357 6.70 6.60 -14.48
CA ILE A 357 7.00 5.47 -13.58
C ILE A 357 5.69 4.75 -13.30
N VAL A 358 5.59 3.49 -13.70
CA VAL A 358 4.39 2.69 -13.56
C VAL A 358 4.53 1.73 -12.39
N ASP A 359 3.63 1.82 -11.41
CA ASP A 359 3.50 0.86 -10.32
C ASP A 359 2.53 -0.27 -10.70
N GLU A 360 2.81 -1.48 -10.22
CA GLU A 360 2.14 -2.73 -10.61
C GLU A 360 1.97 -2.89 -12.14
N VAL A 361 3.12 -2.89 -12.81
CA VAL A 361 3.24 -3.01 -14.28
C VAL A 361 2.49 -4.20 -14.86
N ASP A 362 2.52 -5.36 -14.21
CA ASP A 362 1.81 -6.58 -14.64
C ASP A 362 0.31 -6.34 -14.78
N SER A 363 -0.30 -5.71 -13.77
CA SER A 363 -1.72 -5.37 -13.79
C SER A 363 -2.07 -4.48 -14.99
N MET A 364 -1.24 -3.48 -15.31
CA MET A 364 -1.56 -2.50 -16.35
C MET A 364 -1.13 -2.90 -17.77
N PHE A 365 0.01 -3.57 -17.90
CA PHE A 365 0.65 -3.85 -19.20
C PHE A 365 0.26 -5.22 -19.74
N ILE A 366 -0.07 -6.16 -18.85
CA ILE A 366 -0.42 -7.55 -19.20
C ILE A 366 -1.91 -7.77 -18.99
N ASP A 367 -2.40 -7.67 -17.75
CA ASP A 367 -3.78 -8.05 -17.42
C ASP A 367 -4.77 -7.09 -18.08
N GLN A 368 -4.55 -5.79 -17.94
CA GLN A 368 -5.38 -4.74 -18.52
C GLN A 368 -4.91 -4.30 -19.92
N ARG A 369 -4.16 -5.13 -20.66
CA ARG A 369 -3.65 -4.75 -22.00
C ARG A 369 -4.75 -4.42 -23.01
N GLN A 370 -5.89 -5.09 -22.90
CA GLN A 370 -7.06 -4.88 -23.76
C GLN A 370 -7.96 -3.75 -23.26
N HIS A 371 -7.66 -3.20 -22.08
CA HIS A 371 -8.42 -2.10 -21.52
C HIS A 371 -8.19 -0.83 -22.34
N PHE A 372 -9.28 -0.12 -22.57
CA PHE A 372 -9.28 1.19 -23.21
C PHE A 372 -10.13 2.13 -22.35
N THR A 373 -9.59 3.31 -22.06
CA THR A 373 -10.36 4.37 -21.42
C THR A 373 -11.28 5.00 -22.45
N GLN A 374 -12.52 5.29 -22.08
CA GLN A 374 -13.50 5.91 -22.97
C GLN A 374 -14.16 7.10 -22.30
N LEU A 375 -14.42 8.14 -23.09
CA LEU A 375 -15.28 9.23 -22.65
C LEU A 375 -16.69 8.99 -23.17
N ALA A 376 -17.58 8.71 -22.23
CA ALA A 376 -19.00 8.57 -22.47
C ALA A 376 -19.66 9.94 -22.23
N SER A 377 -20.20 10.55 -23.28
CA SER A 377 -20.90 11.83 -23.17
C SER A 377 -22.40 11.67 -23.33
N LEU A 378 -23.15 12.63 -22.78
CA LEU A 378 -24.58 12.75 -23.07
C LEU A 378 -24.72 13.37 -24.45
N THR A 379 -24.90 12.54 -25.47
CA THR A 379 -25.09 13.01 -26.83
C THR A 379 -26.46 13.69 -26.97
N PRO A 380 -26.53 14.95 -27.42
CA PRO A 380 -27.79 15.62 -27.67
C PRO A 380 -28.68 14.79 -28.61
N GLY A 381 -29.93 14.56 -28.20
CA GLY A 381 -30.90 13.79 -28.99
C GLY A 381 -31.07 12.32 -28.60
N TYR A 382 -30.13 11.71 -27.85
CA TYR A 382 -30.29 10.33 -27.34
C TYR A 382 -31.43 10.21 -26.32
N LYS A 383 -31.75 11.30 -25.62
CA LYS A 383 -32.90 11.41 -24.72
C LYS A 383 -34.23 11.07 -25.41
N ALA A 384 -34.34 11.29 -26.73
CA ALA A 384 -35.51 10.93 -27.51
C ALA A 384 -35.67 9.40 -27.67
N PHE A 385 -34.57 8.64 -27.61
CA PHE A 385 -34.62 7.18 -27.69
C PHE A 385 -35.21 6.55 -26.42
N ASN A 386 -35.24 7.25 -25.29
CA ASN A 386 -35.90 6.75 -24.08
C ASN A 386 -37.39 6.44 -24.32
N VAL A 387 -38.07 7.16 -25.22
CA VAL A 387 -39.46 6.84 -25.60
C VAL A 387 -39.55 5.49 -26.30
N ILE A 388 -38.59 5.19 -27.18
CA ILE A 388 -38.50 3.92 -27.90
C ILE A 388 -38.17 2.79 -26.93
N LEU A 389 -37.18 2.98 -26.06
CA LEU A 389 -36.83 1.99 -25.04
C LEU A 389 -38.01 1.72 -24.10
N ARG A 390 -38.78 2.74 -23.71
CA ARG A 390 -40.00 2.58 -22.91
C ARG A 390 -41.09 1.81 -23.64
N LEU A 391 -41.27 2.05 -24.94
CA LEU A 391 -42.21 1.27 -25.75
C LEU A 391 -41.80 -0.22 -25.77
N ILE A 392 -40.51 -0.49 -26.03
CA ILE A 392 -39.98 -1.85 -26.02
C ILE A 392 -40.23 -2.50 -24.66
N TYR A 393 -39.86 -1.83 -23.56
CA TYR A 393 -40.10 -2.31 -22.20
C TYR A 393 -41.58 -2.62 -21.93
N SER A 394 -42.49 -1.71 -22.30
CA SER A 394 -43.93 -1.90 -22.13
C SER A 394 -44.45 -3.12 -22.88
N ILE A 395 -43.96 -3.38 -24.10
CA ILE A 395 -44.34 -4.55 -24.90
C ILE A 395 -43.86 -5.83 -24.21
N PHE A 396 -42.61 -5.88 -23.75
CA PHE A 396 -42.07 -7.05 -23.03
C PHE A 396 -42.77 -7.32 -21.70
N GLN A 397 -43.34 -6.30 -21.04
CA GLN A 397 -44.17 -6.48 -19.84
C GLN A 397 -45.59 -6.97 -20.15
N THR A 398 -46.09 -6.71 -21.37
CA THR A 398 -47.47 -7.02 -21.76
C THR A 398 -47.61 -8.42 -22.36
N PHE A 399 -46.60 -8.88 -23.12
CA PHE A 399 -46.68 -10.12 -23.89
C PHE A 399 -45.70 -11.17 -23.38
N SER A 400 -46.16 -12.41 -23.26
CA SER A 400 -45.30 -13.56 -23.00
C SER A 400 -44.55 -13.96 -24.27
N MET A 401 -43.36 -14.52 -24.11
CA MET A 401 -42.52 -15.00 -25.22
C MET A 401 -42.63 -16.52 -25.38
N THR A 402 -42.31 -17.00 -26.58
CA THR A 402 -42.09 -18.42 -26.87
C THR A 402 -40.79 -18.94 -26.23
N GLU A 403 -40.65 -20.27 -26.11
CA GLU A 403 -39.44 -20.90 -25.53
C GLU A 403 -38.15 -20.55 -26.28
N ASP A 404 -38.23 -20.38 -27.61
CA ASP A 404 -37.09 -19.97 -28.44
C ASP A 404 -36.78 -18.46 -28.35
N ALA A 405 -37.56 -17.71 -27.56
CA ALA A 405 -37.42 -16.28 -27.33
C ALA A 405 -37.43 -15.41 -28.60
N ARG A 406 -38.03 -15.89 -29.70
CA ARG A 406 -38.10 -15.15 -30.98
C ARG A 406 -39.46 -14.52 -31.25
N GLN A 407 -40.53 -15.06 -30.65
CA GLN A 407 -41.90 -14.64 -30.92
C GLN A 407 -42.63 -14.24 -29.64
N PHE A 408 -43.56 -13.31 -29.75
CA PHE A 408 -44.55 -13.02 -28.71
C PHE A 408 -45.80 -13.87 -28.90
N ILE A 409 -46.38 -14.31 -27.79
CA ILE A 409 -47.66 -15.02 -27.75
C ILE A 409 -48.76 -13.99 -27.46
N ILE A 410 -49.68 -13.80 -28.41
CA ILE A 410 -50.78 -12.86 -28.33
C ILE A 410 -52.07 -13.63 -28.13
N ARG A 411 -52.79 -13.34 -27.04
CA ARG A 411 -54.12 -13.89 -26.75
C ARG A 411 -55.18 -13.11 -27.53
N GLN A 412 -55.96 -13.81 -28.33
CA GLN A 412 -57.10 -13.28 -29.07
C GLN A 412 -58.40 -13.98 -28.61
N PRO A 413 -59.59 -13.41 -28.89
CA PRO A 413 -60.86 -14.04 -28.54
C PRO A 413 -61.02 -15.47 -29.10
N ASN A 414 -60.33 -15.79 -30.20
CA ASN A 414 -60.46 -17.06 -30.93
C ASN A 414 -59.26 -18.01 -30.73
N GLY A 415 -58.34 -17.72 -29.81
CA GLY A 415 -57.14 -18.52 -29.54
C GLY A 415 -55.87 -17.70 -29.33
N CYS A 416 -54.70 -18.34 -29.34
CA CYS A 416 -53.40 -17.66 -29.28
C CYS A 416 -52.74 -17.66 -30.67
N CYS A 417 -52.14 -16.53 -31.06
CA CYS A 417 -51.27 -16.46 -32.22
C CYS A 417 -49.85 -16.04 -31.79
N THR A 418 -48.85 -16.41 -32.59
CA THR A 418 -47.47 -15.97 -32.37
C THR A 418 -47.06 -14.94 -33.42
N VAL A 419 -46.28 -13.95 -33.01
CA VAL A 419 -45.77 -12.90 -33.90
C VAL A 419 -44.28 -12.69 -33.63
N ASP A 420 -43.48 -12.56 -34.68
CA ASP A 420 -42.07 -12.21 -34.56
C ASP A 420 -41.89 -10.90 -33.78
N ILE A 421 -41.01 -10.93 -32.76
CA ILE A 421 -40.81 -9.81 -31.83
C ILE A 421 -40.36 -8.55 -32.57
N LEU A 422 -39.44 -8.69 -33.53
CA LEU A 422 -38.87 -7.55 -34.25
C LEU A 422 -39.91 -6.96 -35.20
N ALA A 423 -40.64 -7.79 -35.94
CA ALA A 423 -41.73 -7.34 -36.81
C ALA A 423 -42.83 -6.62 -36.02
N PHE A 424 -43.23 -7.18 -34.86
CA PHE A 424 -44.26 -6.59 -34.00
C PHE A 424 -43.85 -5.22 -33.45
N ILE A 425 -42.64 -5.11 -32.90
CA ILE A 425 -42.15 -3.84 -32.35
C ILE A 425 -41.96 -2.80 -33.45
N LYS A 426 -41.49 -3.21 -34.64
CA LYS A 426 -41.34 -2.31 -35.79
C LYS A 426 -42.68 -1.76 -36.27
N ASP A 427 -43.72 -2.59 -36.34
CA ASP A 427 -45.09 -2.14 -36.65
C ASP A 427 -45.59 -1.08 -35.65
N LYS A 428 -45.40 -1.32 -34.35
CA LYS A 428 -45.77 -0.35 -33.31
C LYS A 428 -44.98 0.94 -33.38
N LEU A 429 -43.71 0.89 -33.79
CA LEU A 429 -42.87 2.07 -33.98
C LEU A 429 -43.22 2.88 -35.23
N ASP A 430 -43.69 2.23 -36.29
CA ASP A 430 -44.13 2.90 -37.52
C ASP A 430 -45.52 3.56 -37.35
N ASN A 431 -46.28 3.17 -36.32
CA ASN A 431 -47.51 3.83 -35.93
C ASN A 431 -47.23 5.21 -35.29
N ARG A 432 -47.39 6.27 -36.09
CA ARG A 432 -47.15 7.67 -35.69
C ARG A 432 -48.00 8.17 -34.52
N ASN A 433 -49.09 7.47 -34.19
CA ASN A 433 -49.92 7.81 -33.02
C ASN A 433 -49.30 7.34 -31.71
N LEU A 434 -48.37 6.37 -31.74
CA LEU A 434 -47.73 5.81 -30.56
C LEU A 434 -46.38 6.46 -30.26
N VAL A 435 -45.54 6.67 -31.29
CA VAL A 435 -44.22 7.28 -31.13
C VAL A 435 -43.94 8.23 -32.30
N GLN A 436 -43.49 9.45 -31.99
CA GLN A 436 -43.02 10.40 -32.98
C GLN A 436 -41.51 10.60 -32.85
N TYR A 437 -40.79 10.38 -33.95
CA TYR A 437 -39.38 10.73 -34.08
C TYR A 437 -39.09 11.27 -35.48
N PRO A 438 -38.10 12.17 -35.64
CA PRO A 438 -37.77 12.75 -36.94
C PRO A 438 -37.33 11.69 -37.97
N HIS A 439 -37.75 11.85 -39.23
CA HIS A 439 -37.51 10.87 -40.29
C HIS A 439 -36.02 10.51 -40.47
N TYR A 440 -35.12 11.48 -40.32
CA TYR A 440 -33.68 11.26 -40.44
C TYR A 440 -33.10 10.30 -39.39
N ARG A 441 -33.83 9.99 -38.30
CA ARG A 441 -33.42 9.02 -37.28
C ARG A 441 -33.91 7.59 -37.55
N LYS A 442 -34.83 7.40 -38.51
CA LYS A 442 -35.45 6.10 -38.81
C LYS A 442 -34.42 5.03 -39.16
N ALA A 443 -33.43 5.37 -39.98
CA ALA A 443 -32.37 4.45 -40.38
C ALA A 443 -31.54 3.96 -39.19
N PHE A 444 -31.17 4.87 -38.27
CA PHE A 444 -30.43 4.54 -37.05
C PHE A 444 -31.25 3.64 -36.12
N ILE A 445 -32.52 4.02 -35.87
CA ILE A 445 -33.43 3.25 -35.02
C ILE A 445 -33.60 1.84 -35.56
N ASN A 446 -33.87 1.69 -36.86
CA ASN A 446 -34.03 0.37 -37.49
C ASN A 446 -32.78 -0.50 -37.34
N LYS A 447 -31.58 0.08 -37.41
CA LYS A 447 -30.32 -0.64 -37.22
C LYS A 447 -30.10 -1.06 -35.76
N LYS A 448 -30.49 -0.22 -34.80
CA LYS A 448 -30.34 -0.47 -33.36
C LYS A 448 -31.44 -1.35 -32.76
N LEU A 449 -32.59 -1.47 -33.43
CA LEU A 449 -33.77 -2.12 -32.88
C LEU A 449 -33.52 -3.57 -32.46
N SER A 450 -32.85 -4.36 -33.28
CA SER A 450 -32.48 -5.74 -32.93
C SER A 450 -31.61 -5.81 -31.68
N THR A 451 -30.62 -4.92 -31.56
CA THR A 451 -29.74 -4.84 -30.39
C THR A 451 -30.52 -4.44 -29.13
N TRP A 452 -31.43 -3.46 -29.22
CA TRP A 452 -32.27 -3.05 -28.08
C TRP A 452 -33.24 -4.14 -27.66
N ILE A 453 -33.79 -4.90 -28.61
CA ILE A 453 -34.66 -6.05 -28.32
C ILE A 453 -33.90 -7.13 -27.56
N GLU A 454 -32.70 -7.52 -28.02
CA GLU A 454 -31.85 -8.49 -27.31
C GLU A 454 -31.40 -7.97 -25.94
N SER A 455 -31.11 -6.67 -25.84
CA SER A 455 -30.75 -6.01 -24.59
C SER A 455 -31.92 -5.99 -23.60
N ALA A 456 -33.15 -5.79 -24.06
CA ALA A 456 -34.35 -5.90 -23.25
C ALA A 456 -34.52 -7.32 -22.72
N LYS A 457 -34.39 -8.35 -23.58
CA LYS A 457 -34.45 -9.75 -23.16
C LYS A 457 -33.43 -10.05 -22.05
N ARG A 458 -32.17 -9.65 -22.29
CA ARG A 458 -31.09 -9.85 -21.33
C ARG A 458 -31.36 -9.14 -20.01
N ALA A 459 -31.72 -7.85 -20.04
CA ALA A 459 -31.95 -7.07 -18.84
C ALA A 459 -33.16 -7.57 -18.02
N LEU A 460 -34.25 -7.94 -18.67
CA LEU A 460 -35.49 -8.29 -17.99
C LEU A 460 -35.48 -9.74 -17.48
N PHE A 461 -34.94 -10.67 -18.25
CA PHE A 461 -35.06 -12.11 -17.96
C PHE A 461 -33.75 -12.81 -17.59
N HIS A 462 -32.58 -12.27 -17.92
CA HIS A 462 -31.30 -12.95 -17.65
C HIS A 462 -30.45 -12.28 -16.56
N LEU A 463 -30.61 -10.98 -16.33
CA LEU A 463 -29.85 -10.26 -15.30
C LEU A 463 -30.61 -10.23 -13.97
N GLU A 464 -29.92 -10.66 -12.92
CA GLU A 464 -30.45 -10.82 -11.57
C GLU A 464 -29.88 -9.76 -10.61
N GLU A 465 -30.76 -9.22 -9.76
CA GLU A 465 -30.38 -8.30 -8.69
C GLU A 465 -29.63 -9.08 -7.59
N ASN A 466 -28.57 -8.47 -7.03
CA ASN A 466 -27.64 -9.06 -6.06
C ASN A 466 -26.72 -10.17 -6.62
N VAL A 467 -26.78 -10.42 -7.93
CA VAL A 467 -25.82 -11.27 -8.65
C VAL A 467 -25.08 -10.41 -9.67
N ASP A 468 -25.76 -9.93 -10.71
CA ASP A 468 -25.12 -9.18 -11.79
C ASP A 468 -25.02 -7.67 -11.49
N TYR A 469 -25.93 -7.15 -10.67
CA TYR A 469 -25.96 -5.74 -10.26
C TYR A 469 -26.64 -5.56 -8.91
N VAL A 470 -26.35 -4.44 -8.26
CA VAL A 470 -27.02 -4.01 -7.02
C VAL A 470 -27.60 -2.61 -7.19
N ILE A 471 -28.63 -2.29 -6.40
CA ILE A 471 -29.21 -0.95 -6.35
C ILE A 471 -28.57 -0.20 -5.17
N SER A 472 -27.85 0.87 -5.48
CA SER A 472 -27.27 1.75 -4.46
C SER A 472 -28.34 2.49 -3.66
N GLN A 473 -27.99 2.97 -2.47
CA GLN A 473 -28.87 3.74 -1.59
C GLN A 473 -29.47 4.97 -2.28
N ASP A 474 -28.73 5.56 -3.24
CA ASP A 474 -29.17 6.72 -4.03
C ASP A 474 -30.11 6.34 -5.21
N GLY A 475 -30.54 5.09 -5.31
CA GLY A 475 -31.42 4.60 -6.37
C GLY A 475 -30.74 4.50 -7.74
N ARG A 476 -29.44 4.18 -7.77
CA ARG A 476 -28.68 3.91 -9.02
C ARG A 476 -28.30 2.45 -9.12
N ILE A 477 -28.33 1.90 -10.34
CA ILE A 477 -27.84 0.55 -10.62
C ILE A 477 -26.31 0.58 -10.67
N VAL A 478 -25.69 -0.33 -9.92
CA VAL A 478 -24.24 -0.53 -9.87
C VAL A 478 -23.94 -1.94 -10.37
N VAL A 479 -23.10 -2.04 -11.39
CA VAL A 479 -22.71 -3.34 -11.97
C VAL A 479 -21.81 -4.08 -10.98
N VAL A 480 -22.02 -5.39 -10.81
CA VAL A 480 -21.18 -6.24 -9.98
C VAL A 480 -20.47 -7.25 -10.90
N ASP A 481 -19.14 -7.29 -10.80
CA ASP A 481 -18.35 -8.31 -11.50
C ASP A 481 -18.32 -9.60 -10.68
N PHE A 482 -19.48 -10.27 -10.59
CA PHE A 482 -19.65 -11.46 -9.76
C PHE A 482 -18.78 -12.63 -10.22
N ALA A 483 -18.54 -12.76 -11.52
CA ALA A 483 -17.80 -13.88 -12.09
C ALA A 483 -16.31 -13.89 -11.72
N ASN A 484 -15.71 -12.73 -11.45
CA ASN A 484 -14.26 -12.64 -11.22
C ASN A 484 -13.88 -12.03 -9.87
N THR A 485 -14.47 -10.88 -9.49
CA THR A 485 -13.94 -10.08 -8.37
C THR A 485 -14.94 -9.84 -7.24
N GLY A 486 -16.24 -9.91 -7.51
CA GLY A 486 -17.30 -9.49 -6.59
C GLY A 486 -17.31 -7.98 -6.31
N VAL A 487 -16.47 -7.19 -6.98
CA VAL A 487 -16.35 -5.76 -6.74
C VAL A 487 -17.46 -5.01 -7.48
N SER A 488 -18.07 -4.06 -6.77
CA SER A 488 -19.05 -3.13 -7.33
C SER A 488 -18.38 -2.06 -8.19
N GLN A 489 -18.74 -1.99 -9.46
CA GLN A 489 -18.19 -1.09 -10.47
C GLN A 489 -19.07 0.16 -10.61
N THR A 490 -18.96 1.09 -9.66
CA THR A 490 -19.82 2.30 -9.56
C THR A 490 -19.76 3.23 -10.77
N ASN A 491 -18.64 3.23 -11.50
CA ASN A 491 -18.45 4.06 -12.70
C ASN A 491 -18.78 3.31 -14.01
N MET A 492 -19.19 2.05 -13.95
CA MET A 492 -19.51 1.24 -15.13
C MET A 492 -20.99 1.35 -15.50
N HIS A 493 -21.27 1.51 -16.79
CA HIS A 493 -22.62 1.51 -17.35
C HIS A 493 -22.71 0.48 -18.48
N TRP A 494 -23.76 -0.34 -18.47
CA TRP A 494 -24.05 -1.22 -19.60
C TRP A 494 -24.63 -0.43 -20.78
N ARG A 495 -24.25 -0.84 -21.99
CA ARG A 495 -24.59 -0.18 -23.25
C ARG A 495 -25.85 -0.75 -23.89
N ASP A 496 -26.25 -0.15 -25.01
CA ASP A 496 -27.31 -0.64 -25.89
C ASP A 496 -28.66 -0.79 -25.15
N GLY A 497 -28.95 0.12 -24.23
CA GLY A 497 -30.21 0.16 -23.51
C GLY A 497 -30.31 -0.80 -22.31
N ILE A 498 -29.38 -1.73 -22.09
CA ILE A 498 -29.43 -2.70 -20.97
C ILE A 498 -29.62 -1.97 -19.63
N HIS A 499 -28.80 -0.94 -19.39
CA HIS A 499 -28.87 -0.18 -18.15
C HIS A 499 -30.21 0.57 -18.03
N GLN A 500 -30.73 1.13 -19.13
CA GLN A 500 -32.05 1.78 -19.15
C GLN A 500 -33.20 0.81 -18.89
N PHE A 501 -33.14 -0.41 -19.42
CA PHE A 501 -34.17 -1.44 -19.15
C PHE A 501 -34.16 -1.89 -17.71
N LEU A 502 -32.99 -2.03 -17.08
CA LEU A 502 -32.90 -2.31 -15.65
C LEU A 502 -33.43 -1.16 -14.79
N GLN A 503 -33.12 0.09 -15.17
CA GLN A 503 -33.71 1.26 -14.50
C GLN A 503 -35.24 1.22 -14.58
N MET A 504 -35.81 0.84 -15.73
CA MET A 504 -37.27 0.67 -15.87
C MET A 504 -37.81 -0.51 -15.05
N LYS A 505 -37.11 -1.67 -15.04
CA LYS A 505 -37.46 -2.87 -14.26
C LYS A 505 -37.65 -2.55 -12.77
N HIS A 506 -36.81 -1.66 -12.25
CA HIS A 506 -36.80 -1.24 -10.83
C HIS A 506 -37.49 0.10 -10.56
N ASN A 507 -38.25 0.62 -11.53
CA ASN A 507 -38.96 1.90 -11.42
C ASN A 507 -38.05 3.10 -11.06
N LEU A 508 -36.78 3.06 -11.47
CA LEU A 508 -35.79 4.11 -11.27
C LEU A 508 -35.88 5.17 -12.37
N ARG A 509 -35.24 6.33 -12.12
CA ARG A 509 -35.14 7.40 -13.12
C ARG A 509 -34.33 6.95 -14.33
N VAL A 510 -34.98 6.84 -15.48
CA VAL A 510 -34.33 6.45 -16.75
C VAL A 510 -33.38 7.56 -17.22
N THR A 511 -32.09 7.27 -17.26
CA THR A 511 -31.07 8.16 -17.85
C THR A 511 -31.00 7.96 -19.37
N PRO A 512 -30.61 8.98 -20.16
CA PRO A 512 -30.32 8.78 -21.57
C PRO A 512 -29.18 7.77 -21.75
N GLU A 513 -29.21 7.00 -22.84
CA GLU A 513 -28.06 6.19 -23.22
C GLU A 513 -26.85 7.09 -23.54
N HIS A 514 -25.67 6.67 -23.07
CA HIS A 514 -24.41 7.36 -23.35
C HIS A 514 -23.74 6.77 -24.58
N MET A 515 -23.21 7.61 -25.46
CA MET A 515 -22.37 7.18 -26.58
C MET A 515 -20.90 7.28 -26.19
N CYS A 516 -20.12 6.25 -26.54
CA CYS A 516 -18.67 6.28 -26.43
C CYS A 516 -18.10 6.78 -27.76
N ASP A 517 -17.77 8.07 -27.83
CA ASP A 517 -17.30 8.72 -29.07
C ASP A 517 -15.80 8.60 -29.27
N SER A 518 -15.06 8.44 -28.17
CA SER A 518 -13.60 8.41 -28.18
C SER A 518 -13.08 7.38 -27.18
N PHE A 519 -11.96 6.77 -27.53
CA PHE A 519 -11.29 5.79 -26.69
C PHE A 519 -9.77 5.92 -26.80
N PHE A 520 -9.06 5.51 -25.76
CA PHE A 520 -7.62 5.54 -25.69
C PHE A 520 -7.10 4.26 -25.05
N SER A 521 -6.19 3.57 -25.74
CA SER A 521 -5.60 2.33 -25.23
C SER A 521 -4.45 2.62 -24.27
N ASN A 522 -4.32 1.78 -23.23
CA ASN A 522 -3.19 1.79 -22.30
C ASN A 522 -1.85 1.67 -23.04
N VAL A 523 -1.76 0.80 -24.06
CA VAL A 523 -0.53 0.62 -24.85
C VAL A 523 -0.12 1.93 -25.52
N THR A 524 -1.08 2.65 -26.11
CA THR A 524 -0.82 3.93 -26.76
C THR A 524 -0.37 4.99 -25.76
N LEU A 525 -0.94 5.00 -24.55
CA LEU A 525 -0.52 5.90 -23.48
C LEU A 525 0.95 5.71 -23.11
N PHE A 526 1.33 4.47 -22.76
CA PHE A 526 2.68 4.20 -22.28
C PHE A 526 3.74 4.38 -23.36
N LYS A 527 3.40 4.09 -24.64
CA LYS A 527 4.30 4.36 -25.77
C LYS A 527 4.67 5.85 -25.91
N ARG A 528 3.82 6.78 -25.46
CA ARG A 528 4.14 8.23 -25.50
C ARG A 528 5.28 8.62 -24.57
N TYR A 529 5.58 7.84 -23.53
CA TYR A 529 6.68 8.11 -22.60
C TYR A 529 8.01 7.47 -23.00
N GLN A 530 8.08 6.78 -24.14
CA GLN A 530 9.33 6.19 -24.60
C GLN A 530 10.33 7.29 -25.01
N PRO A 531 11.64 7.16 -24.67
CA PRO A 531 12.27 6.00 -24.04
C PRO A 531 12.22 5.96 -22.50
N HIS A 532 11.69 6.98 -21.83
CA HIS A 532 11.74 7.13 -20.37
C HIS A 532 10.51 6.52 -19.67
N LEU A 533 10.26 5.23 -19.97
CA LEU A 533 9.21 4.44 -19.35
C LEU A 533 9.82 3.49 -18.32
N TYR A 534 9.61 3.79 -17.05
CA TYR A 534 10.06 2.98 -15.93
C TYR A 534 8.88 2.27 -15.29
N GLY A 535 9.13 1.18 -14.58
CA GLY A 535 8.08 0.57 -13.80
C GLY A 535 8.56 -0.44 -12.78
N VAL A 536 7.72 -0.71 -11.79
CA VAL A 536 7.96 -1.65 -10.70
C VAL A 536 6.75 -2.57 -10.53
N THR A 537 6.97 -3.84 -10.20
CA THR A 537 5.88 -4.79 -9.91
C THR A 537 6.37 -5.95 -9.05
N GLY A 538 5.46 -6.65 -8.37
CA GLY A 538 5.77 -7.87 -7.63
C GLY A 538 6.20 -9.03 -8.54
N THR A 539 5.69 -9.07 -9.77
CA THR A 539 5.96 -10.14 -10.74
C THR A 539 5.96 -9.59 -12.17
N LEU A 540 6.97 -9.93 -12.98
CA LEU A 540 6.98 -9.64 -14.42
C LEU A 540 6.54 -10.85 -15.26
N GLY A 541 5.99 -11.89 -14.61
CA GLY A 541 5.57 -13.13 -15.24
C GLY A 541 6.76 -14.04 -15.59
N GLY A 542 6.56 -14.95 -16.55
CA GLY A 542 7.63 -15.80 -17.09
C GLY A 542 8.38 -15.18 -18.27
N GLU A 543 9.25 -15.94 -18.92
CA GLU A 543 10.07 -15.48 -20.05
C GLU A 543 9.21 -14.91 -21.21
N GLN A 544 8.07 -15.54 -21.51
CA GLN A 544 7.17 -15.07 -22.58
C GLN A 544 6.56 -13.69 -22.27
N ALA A 545 6.13 -13.48 -21.02
CA ALA A 545 5.59 -12.20 -20.58
C ALA A 545 6.67 -11.10 -20.67
N ARG A 546 7.90 -11.39 -20.23
CA ARG A 546 9.02 -10.45 -20.35
C ARG A 546 9.36 -10.15 -21.82
N ARG A 547 9.42 -11.16 -22.70
CA ARG A 547 9.62 -10.93 -24.15
C ARG A 547 8.55 -10.03 -24.76
N PHE A 548 7.29 -10.22 -24.36
CA PHE A 548 6.19 -9.34 -24.77
C PHE A 548 6.40 -7.90 -24.27
N LEU A 549 6.74 -7.72 -22.99
CA LEU A 549 6.99 -6.39 -22.42
C LEU A 549 8.14 -5.67 -23.16
N LYS A 550 9.25 -6.36 -23.41
CA LYS A 550 10.41 -5.81 -24.13
C LYS A 550 10.07 -5.39 -25.56
N SER A 551 9.30 -6.21 -26.29
CA SER A 551 8.99 -5.94 -27.70
C SER A 551 7.95 -4.84 -27.89
N VAL A 552 6.90 -4.82 -27.06
CA VAL A 552 5.80 -3.86 -27.18
C VAL A 552 6.17 -2.50 -26.61
N TYR A 553 6.78 -2.47 -25.43
CA TYR A 553 7.08 -1.23 -24.70
C TYR A 553 8.53 -0.76 -24.85
N GLN A 554 9.37 -1.47 -25.61
CA GLN A 554 10.77 -1.09 -25.87
C GLN A 554 11.55 -0.80 -24.58
N VAL A 555 11.31 -1.63 -23.56
CA VAL A 555 11.93 -1.56 -22.24
C VAL A 555 12.83 -2.77 -22.00
N GLU A 556 13.75 -2.67 -21.05
CA GLU A 556 14.44 -3.82 -20.46
C GLU A 556 13.67 -4.29 -19.20
N THR A 557 13.88 -5.54 -18.81
CA THR A 557 13.27 -6.13 -17.61
C THR A 557 14.38 -6.59 -16.68
N ILE A 558 14.22 -6.39 -15.37
CA ILE A 558 15.17 -6.82 -14.36
C ILE A 558 14.46 -7.46 -13.17
N THR A 559 15.07 -8.45 -12.55
CA THR A 559 14.59 -9.10 -11.34
C THR A 559 15.50 -8.75 -10.17
N ILE A 560 14.91 -8.14 -9.13
CA ILE A 560 15.61 -7.68 -7.94
C ILE A 560 15.46 -8.74 -6.83
N PRO A 561 16.56 -9.21 -6.20
CA PRO A 561 16.49 -10.18 -5.11
C PRO A 561 15.81 -9.60 -3.86
N LYS A 562 15.42 -10.48 -2.94
CA LYS A 562 14.82 -10.05 -1.67
C LYS A 562 15.91 -9.56 -0.71
N TYR A 563 15.56 -8.63 0.18
CA TYR A 563 16.46 -8.22 1.26
C TYR A 563 16.70 -9.33 2.28
N ILE A 564 15.67 -10.12 2.56
CA ILE A 564 15.68 -11.27 3.47
C ILE A 564 15.09 -12.47 2.73
N ASP A 565 15.64 -13.66 2.98
CA ASP A 565 15.10 -14.88 2.40
C ASP A 565 13.65 -15.15 2.82
N SER A 566 12.89 -15.65 1.86
CA SER A 566 11.50 -16.03 2.09
C SER A 566 11.47 -17.31 2.92
N VAL A 567 10.85 -17.27 4.09
CA VAL A 567 10.49 -18.48 4.85
C VAL A 567 9.12 -19.03 4.40
N PHE A 568 8.54 -18.45 3.34
CA PHE A 568 7.25 -18.87 2.80
C PHE A 568 7.37 -20.25 2.13
N GLU A 569 6.66 -21.23 2.67
CA GLU A 569 6.53 -22.56 2.07
C GLU A 569 5.41 -22.57 1.03
N ASN A 570 5.76 -22.87 -0.22
CA ASN A 570 4.77 -23.12 -1.26
C ASN A 570 4.33 -24.58 -1.20
N TYR A 571 3.14 -24.83 -0.66
CA TYR A 571 2.53 -26.15 -0.73
C TYR A 571 2.09 -26.49 -2.16
N PRO A 572 2.20 -27.76 -2.59
CA PRO A 572 1.75 -28.17 -3.91
C PRO A 572 0.23 -27.99 -4.04
N SER A 573 -0.22 -27.61 -5.24
CA SER A 573 -1.65 -27.46 -5.54
C SER A 573 -2.40 -28.77 -5.27
N LYS A 574 -3.44 -28.72 -4.44
CA LYS A 574 -4.34 -29.87 -4.21
C LYS A 574 -5.42 -29.89 -5.29
N LEU A 575 -5.49 -31.00 -6.03
CA LEU A 575 -6.52 -31.25 -7.03
C LEU A 575 -7.65 -32.06 -6.42
N THR A 576 -8.90 -31.70 -6.71
CA THR A 576 -10.08 -32.38 -6.17
C THR A 576 -11.14 -32.58 -7.24
N CYS A 577 -11.90 -33.67 -7.11
CA CYS A 577 -13.07 -33.94 -7.94
C CYS A 577 -14.35 -33.26 -7.38
N ALA A 578 -14.31 -32.77 -6.14
CA ALA A 578 -15.43 -32.09 -5.49
C ALA A 578 -15.35 -30.56 -5.66
N LYS A 579 -16.44 -29.83 -5.40
CA LYS A 579 -16.41 -28.36 -5.40
C LYS A 579 -15.33 -27.86 -4.41
N PRO A 580 -14.39 -26.99 -4.83
CA PRO A 580 -13.24 -26.57 -4.02
C PRO A 580 -13.59 -26.01 -2.64
N VAL A 581 -14.78 -25.41 -2.50
CA VAL A 581 -15.27 -24.75 -1.28
C VAL A 581 -15.21 -25.66 -0.05
N PHE A 582 -15.54 -26.95 -0.18
CA PHE A 582 -15.55 -27.85 0.99
C PHE A 582 -14.15 -28.14 1.53
N LEU A 583 -13.16 -28.28 0.65
CA LEU A 583 -11.77 -28.48 1.05
C LEU A 583 -11.17 -27.22 1.67
N VAL A 584 -11.50 -26.05 1.13
CA VAL A 584 -11.04 -24.77 1.70
C VAL A 584 -11.59 -24.55 3.11
N ILE A 585 -12.87 -24.87 3.34
CA ILE A 585 -13.47 -24.76 4.68
C ILE A 585 -12.79 -25.73 5.64
N GLN A 586 -12.60 -26.99 5.22
CA GLN A 586 -11.94 -28.00 6.05
C GLN A 586 -10.50 -27.60 6.40
N GLU A 587 -9.71 -27.13 5.42
CA GLU A 587 -8.35 -26.64 5.68
C GLU A 587 -8.34 -25.41 6.59
N ALA A 588 -9.29 -24.48 6.41
CA ALA A 588 -9.40 -23.31 7.29
C ALA A 588 -9.73 -23.70 8.74
N GLU A 589 -10.60 -24.70 8.93
CA GLU A 589 -10.93 -25.25 10.25
C GLU A 589 -9.72 -25.97 10.89
N GLU A 590 -9.00 -26.78 10.10
CA GLU A 590 -7.76 -27.43 10.52
C GLU A 590 -6.69 -26.40 10.92
N MET A 591 -6.47 -25.36 10.12
CA MET A 591 -5.53 -24.28 10.46
C MET A 591 -5.95 -23.53 11.74
N LYS A 592 -7.24 -23.25 11.92
CA LYS A 592 -7.76 -22.60 13.12
C LYS A 592 -7.55 -23.45 14.37
N SER A 593 -7.65 -24.77 14.25
CA SER A 593 -7.38 -25.70 15.36
C SER A 593 -5.89 -25.72 15.75
N ILE A 594 -4.99 -25.58 14.78
CA ILE A 594 -3.54 -25.49 15.00
C ILE A 594 -3.15 -24.17 15.67
N GLU A 595 -3.79 -23.06 15.30
CA GLU A 595 -3.54 -21.73 15.89
C GLU A 595 -4.03 -21.62 17.35
N ILE A 596 -5.15 -22.29 17.67
CA ILE A 596 -5.64 -22.40 19.05
C ILE A 596 -4.70 -23.29 19.89
N ALA A 597 -4.15 -24.36 19.31
CA ALA A 597 -3.20 -25.22 20.00
C ALA A 597 -1.85 -24.53 20.25
N SER A 598 -1.37 -23.68 19.32
CA SER A 598 -0.10 -22.96 19.45
C SER A 598 -0.17 -21.74 20.38
N SER A 599 -1.34 -21.13 20.56
CA SER A 599 -1.56 -20.02 21.51
C SER A 599 -1.81 -20.47 22.96
N SER A 600 -2.05 -21.78 23.16
CA SER A 600 -2.21 -22.41 24.47
C SER A 600 -0.90 -22.95 25.08
N LYS A 601 0.21 -22.87 24.34
CA LYS A 601 1.58 -23.17 24.77
C LYS A 601 2.38 -21.88 24.88
#